data_AF-A0A2P7TYF5-F1
#
_entry.id   AF-A0A2P7TYF5-F1
#
_cell.length_a   1.000
_cell.length_b   1.000
_cell.length_c   1.000
_cell.angle_alpha   90.00
_cell.angle_beta   90.00
_cell.angle_gamma   90.00
#
_symmetry.space_group_name_H-M   'P 1'
#
loop_
_entity.id
_entity.type
_entity.pdbx_description
1 polymer ?
#
loop_
_entity_poly.entity_id
_entity_poly.type
_entity_poly.pdbx_seq_one_letter_code
_entity_poly.pdbx_strand_id
1 'polypeptide(L)'
;MERKYPKVIQSWRSKRPLLSACFRCPGTVRKPIYTTNAAEAVHRQFRKLAKTQGAFPNETGLLKLLYGGIGKASGKWAMPIANRGQTLLQLAVCFDSRTALSGCRIQADTGF
;
A
#
# COMPACT_ATOMS: atom_id res chain seq x y z
N MET A 1 -1.66 25.79 16.96
CA MET A 1 -2.18 24.61 16.24
C MET A 1 -3.48 24.10 16.88
N GLU A 2 -3.51 23.88 18.21
CA GLU A 2 -4.71 23.34 18.91
C GLU A 2 -5.99 24.15 18.76
N ARG A 3 -5.92 25.49 18.83
CA ARG A 3 -7.10 26.36 18.59
C ARG A 3 -7.60 26.37 17.14
N LYS A 4 -6.76 26.04 16.16
CA LYS A 4 -7.09 26.22 14.72
C LYS A 4 -7.73 24.97 14.10
N TYR A 5 -7.35 23.78 14.57
CA TYR A 5 -7.88 22.50 14.06
C TYR A 5 -8.16 21.49 15.18
N PRO A 6 -9.10 21.76 16.09
CA PRO A 6 -9.35 20.92 17.26
C PRO A 6 -9.77 19.49 16.88
N LYS A 7 -10.62 19.33 15.85
CA LYS A 7 -11.09 18.02 15.36
C LYS A 7 -9.98 17.14 14.81
N VAL A 8 -9.02 17.73 14.09
CA VAL A 8 -7.89 16.98 13.52
C VAL A 8 -7.05 16.41 14.66
N ILE A 9 -6.73 17.24 15.66
CA ILE A 9 -5.90 16.84 16.79
C ILE A 9 -6.59 15.77 17.65
N GLN A 10 -7.90 15.88 17.84
CA GLN A 10 -8.69 14.85 18.52
C GLN A 10 -8.64 13.51 17.77
N SER A 11 -8.80 13.51 16.44
CA SER A 11 -8.67 12.30 15.62
C SER A 11 -7.27 11.68 15.71
N TRP A 12 -6.21 12.50 15.69
CA TRP A 12 -4.83 12.02 15.83
C TRP A 12 -4.59 11.40 17.21
N ARG A 13 -5.09 12.01 18.28
CA ARG A 13 -4.99 11.45 19.64
C ARG A 13 -5.73 10.13 19.76
N SER A 14 -6.94 10.03 19.21
CA SER A 14 -7.74 8.80 19.21
C SER A 14 -7.05 7.66 18.43
N LYS A 15 -6.46 7.97 17.27
CA LYS A 15 -5.76 6.98 16.41
C LYS A 15 -4.29 6.77 16.78
N ARG A 16 -3.79 7.47 17.80
CA ARG A 16 -2.39 7.40 18.25
C ARG A 16 -1.90 5.97 18.49
N PRO A 17 -2.67 5.05 19.12
CA PRO A 17 -2.22 3.67 19.31
C PRO A 17 -1.92 2.95 18.00
N LEU A 18 -2.78 3.12 16.98
CA LEU A 18 -2.60 2.51 15.66
C LEU A 18 -1.37 3.09 14.94
N LEU A 19 -1.21 4.41 14.98
CA LEU A 19 -0.07 5.10 14.35
C LEU A 19 1.26 4.73 15.02
N SER A 20 1.24 4.46 16.32
CA SER A 20 2.44 4.05 17.06
C SER A 20 3.02 2.73 16.56
N ALA A 21 2.18 1.82 16.05
CA ALA A 21 2.60 0.52 15.51
C ALA A 21 3.49 0.66 14.27
N CYS A 22 3.30 1.70 13.45
CA CYS A 22 4.15 1.96 12.29
C CYS A 22 5.62 2.24 12.68
N PHE A 23 5.87 2.75 13.89
CA PHE A 23 7.23 2.98 14.40
C PHE A 23 7.90 1.70 14.91
N ARG A 24 7.20 0.58 15.04
CA ARG A 24 7.83 -0.70 15.42
C ARG A 24 8.62 -1.32 14.27
N CYS A 25 8.25 -1.03 13.02
CA CYS A 25 8.95 -1.53 11.84
C CYS A 25 10.29 -0.81 11.60
N PRO A 26 11.30 -1.44 10.99
CA PRO A 26 12.57 -0.79 10.63
C PRO A 26 12.39 0.23 9.50
N GLY A 27 13.30 1.20 9.40
CA GLY A 27 13.17 2.35 8.50
C GLY A 27 12.98 1.98 7.01
N THR A 28 13.57 0.87 6.56
CA THR A 28 13.41 0.33 5.20
C THR A 28 11.98 -0.12 4.90
N VAL A 29 11.30 -0.70 5.89
CA VAL A 29 9.92 -1.18 5.82
C VAL A 29 8.92 -0.04 6.07
N ARG A 30 9.30 0.98 6.85
CA ARG A 30 8.45 2.16 7.04
C ARG A 30 8.17 2.89 5.73
N LYS A 31 9.16 2.99 4.84
CA LYS A 31 9.04 3.69 3.53
C LYS A 31 7.80 3.28 2.74
N PRO A 32 7.64 2.00 2.35
CA PRO A 32 6.45 1.59 1.62
C PRO A 32 5.14 1.73 2.42
N ILE A 33 5.18 1.64 3.75
CA ILE A 33 3.99 1.75 4.62
C ILE A 33 3.45 3.18 4.67
N TYR A 34 4.33 4.18 4.87
CA TYR A 34 3.89 5.57 4.98
C TYR A 34 3.61 6.21 3.63
N THR A 35 4.10 5.63 2.52
CA THR A 35 3.82 6.16 1.19
C THR A 35 2.38 5.86 0.80
N THR A 36 1.55 6.89 0.79
CA THR A 36 0.17 6.83 0.28
C THR A 36 0.10 6.71 -1.24
N ASN A 37 1.24 6.83 -1.96
CA ASN A 37 1.34 6.81 -3.42
C ASN A 37 0.60 5.62 -4.06
N ALA A 38 0.67 4.42 -3.49
CA ALA A 38 -0.03 3.25 -4.03
C ALA A 38 -1.57 3.41 -3.94
N ALA A 39 -2.09 3.77 -2.77
CA ALA A 39 -3.52 3.99 -2.58
C ALA A 39 -4.02 5.21 -3.37
N GLU A 40 -3.24 6.29 -3.43
CA GLU A 40 -3.54 7.50 -4.20
C GLU A 40 -3.56 7.24 -5.70
N ALA A 41 -2.64 6.40 -6.22
CA ALA A 41 -2.63 5.99 -7.61
C ALA A 41 -3.93 5.26 -7.97
N VAL A 42 -4.41 4.35 -7.11
CA VAL A 42 -5.71 3.67 -7.26
C VAL A 42 -6.85 4.68 -7.25
N HIS A 43 -6.93 5.54 -6.22
CA HIS A 43 -7.96 6.57 -6.12
C HIS A 43 -7.96 7.53 -7.33
N ARG A 44 -6.79 7.85 -7.88
CA ARG A 44 -6.67 8.66 -9.09
C ARG A 44 -7.28 7.98 -10.30
N GLN A 45 -7.08 6.68 -10.48
CA GLN A 45 -7.72 5.92 -11.57
C GLN A 45 -9.24 5.93 -11.40
N PHE A 46 -9.74 5.68 -10.18
CA PHE A 46 -11.18 5.66 -9.92
C PHE A 46 -11.84 7.02 -10.16
N ARG A 47 -11.19 8.11 -9.73
CA ARG A 47 -11.69 9.47 -10.03
C ARG A 47 -11.71 9.76 -11.54
N LYS A 48 -10.73 9.28 -12.30
CA LYS A 48 -10.72 9.43 -13.76
C LYS A 48 -11.89 8.67 -14.41
N LEU A 49 -12.13 7.44 -13.99
CA LEU A 49 -13.22 6.60 -14.51
C LEU A 49 -14.59 7.19 -14.17
N ALA A 50 -14.78 7.62 -12.93
CA ALA A 50 -16.02 8.25 -12.46
C ALA A 50 -16.28 9.60 -13.15
N LYS A 51 -15.23 10.37 -13.50
CA LYS A 51 -15.42 11.63 -14.24
C LYS A 51 -15.93 11.40 -15.67
N THR A 52 -15.55 10.29 -16.31
CA THR A 52 -15.93 10.00 -17.70
C THR A 52 -17.34 9.41 -17.81
N GLN A 53 -17.80 8.71 -16.78
CA GLN A 53 -19.11 8.08 -16.73
C GLN A 53 -19.97 8.80 -15.69
N GLY A 54 -20.77 9.77 -16.14
CA GLY A 54 -21.56 10.66 -15.27
C GLY A 54 -22.50 9.89 -14.33
N ALA A 55 -23.68 9.49 -14.83
CA ALA A 55 -24.65 8.70 -14.06
C ALA A 55 -24.65 7.26 -14.55
N PHE A 56 -24.63 6.30 -13.62
CA PHE A 56 -24.76 4.88 -13.95
C PHE A 56 -26.22 4.46 -13.86
N PRO A 57 -26.76 3.78 -14.89
CA PRO A 57 -28.15 3.30 -14.87
C PRO A 57 -28.33 2.05 -13.99
N ASN A 58 -27.26 1.34 -13.63
CA ASN A 58 -27.29 0.14 -12.79
C ASN A 58 -25.96 -0.04 -12.05
N GLU A 59 -26.00 -0.60 -10.84
CA GLU A 59 -24.83 -0.87 -9.98
C GLU A 59 -23.84 -1.85 -10.64
N THR A 60 -24.35 -2.81 -11.42
CA THR A 60 -23.52 -3.76 -12.16
C THR A 60 -22.64 -3.09 -13.22
N GLY A 61 -23.09 -1.97 -13.79
CA GLY A 61 -22.31 -1.18 -14.74
C GLY A 61 -21.10 -0.51 -14.08
N LEU A 62 -21.30 0.01 -12.87
CA LEU A 62 -20.23 0.58 -12.06
C LEU A 62 -19.18 -0.47 -11.68
N LEU A 63 -19.61 -1.65 -11.23
CA LEU A 63 -18.71 -2.75 -10.86
C LEU A 63 -17.87 -3.23 -12.05
N LYS A 64 -18.48 -3.39 -13.23
CA LYS A 64 -17.76 -3.77 -14.46
C LYS A 64 -16.73 -2.73 -14.87
N LEU A 65 -17.05 -1.45 -14.75
CA LEU A 65 -16.12 -0.36 -15.04
C LEU A 65 -14.93 -0.37 -14.08
N LEU A 66 -15.20 -0.55 -12.78
CA LEU A 66 -14.17 -0.62 -11.74
C LEU A 66 -13.23 -1.80 -11.99
N TYR A 67 -13.80 -2.97 -12.28
CA TYR A 67 -13.05 -4.18 -12.58
C TYR A 67 -12.14 -3.99 -13.81
N GLY A 68 -12.68 -3.46 -14.91
CA GLY A 68 -11.88 -3.16 -16.10
C GLY A 68 -10.79 -2.11 -15.85
N GLY A 69 -11.07 -1.12 -15.00
CA GLY A 69 -10.11 -0.11 -14.56
C GLY A 69 -8.93 -0.71 -13.78
N ILE A 70 -9.22 -1.62 -12.85
CA ILE A 70 -8.21 -2.34 -12.06
C ILE A 70 -7.40 -3.26 -12.98
N GLY A 71 -8.03 -4.00 -13.89
CA GLY A 71 -7.31 -4.86 -14.84
C GLY A 71 -6.29 -4.08 -15.69
N LYS A 72 -6.68 -2.92 -16.22
CA LYS A 72 -5.78 -2.02 -16.97
C LYS A 72 -4.66 -1.43 -16.10
N ALA A 73 -4.95 -1.14 -14.83
CA ALA A 73 -3.95 -0.63 -13.88
C ALA A 73 -2.96 -1.73 -13.45
N SER A 74 -3.45 -2.97 -13.28
CA SER A 74 -2.65 -4.12 -12.88
C SER A 74 -1.52 -4.41 -13.86
N GLY A 75 -1.75 -4.26 -15.17
CA GLY A 75 -0.69 -4.39 -16.18
C GLY A 75 0.45 -3.37 -16.01
N LYS A 76 0.18 -2.21 -15.40
CA LYS A 76 1.17 -1.16 -15.13
C LYS A 76 1.87 -1.34 -13.78
N TRP A 77 1.33 -2.15 -12.87
CA TRP A 77 1.88 -2.39 -11.54
C TRP A 77 2.97 -3.47 -11.50
N ALA A 78 3.43 -3.94 -12.67
CA ALA A 78 4.52 -4.91 -12.79
C ALA A 78 5.89 -4.34 -12.38
N MET A 79 6.00 -3.02 -12.17
CA MET A 79 7.28 -2.40 -11.84
C MET A 79 7.78 -2.85 -10.44
N PRO A 80 9.03 -3.32 -10.33
CA PRO A 80 9.59 -3.76 -9.06
C PRO A 80 9.76 -2.58 -8.09
N ILE A 81 9.37 -2.80 -6.83
CA ILE A 81 9.56 -1.83 -5.75
C ILE A 81 11.06 -1.72 -5.45
N ALA A 82 11.59 -0.51 -5.39
CA ALA A 82 12.98 -0.28 -5.03
C ALA A 82 13.31 -0.90 -3.65
N ASN A 83 14.45 -1.57 -3.54
CA ASN A 83 14.92 -2.24 -2.32
C ASN A 83 13.98 -3.34 -1.78
N ARG A 84 13.18 -3.99 -2.65
CA ARG A 84 12.26 -5.08 -2.28
C ARG A 84 12.98 -6.22 -1.55
N GLY A 85 14.15 -6.66 -2.00
CA GLY A 85 14.91 -7.75 -1.37
C GLY A 85 15.28 -7.45 0.09
N GLN A 86 15.90 -6.31 0.36
CA GLN A 86 16.25 -5.89 1.72
C GLN A 86 15.01 -5.69 2.61
N THR A 87 13.94 -5.14 2.04
CA THR A 87 12.68 -4.91 2.77
C THR A 87 12.05 -6.24 3.19
N LEU A 88 12.05 -7.25 2.31
CA LEU A 88 11.54 -8.60 2.60
C LEU A 88 12.35 -9.30 3.69
N LEU A 89 13.68 -9.19 3.65
CA LEU A 89 14.55 -9.75 4.70
C LEU A 89 14.27 -9.10 6.07
N GLN A 90 14.13 -7.79 6.11
CA GLN A 90 13.81 -7.06 7.34
C GLN A 90 12.40 -7.39 7.86
N LEU A 91 11.43 -7.60 6.96
CA LEU A 91 10.10 -8.08 7.30
C LEU A 91 10.14 -9.49 7.90
N ALA A 92 10.95 -10.39 7.33
CA ALA A 92 11.10 -11.76 7.84
C ALA A 92 11.59 -11.76 9.28
N VAL A 93 12.62 -10.96 9.59
CA VAL A 93 13.15 -10.82 10.96
C VAL A 93 12.13 -10.18 11.91
N CYS A 94 11.36 -9.19 11.46
CA CYS A 94 10.34 -8.55 12.31
C CYS A 94 9.11 -9.42 12.56
N PHE A 95 8.83 -10.39 11.67
CA PHE A 95 7.64 -11.25 11.68
C PHE A 95 8.03 -12.72 11.55
N ASP A 96 9.00 -13.14 12.34
CA ASP A 96 9.69 -14.45 12.33
C ASP A 96 8.74 -15.66 12.21
N SER A 97 7.52 -15.57 12.77
CA SER A 97 6.51 -16.64 12.76
C SER A 97 5.47 -16.59 11.63
N ARG A 98 5.55 -15.64 10.69
CA ARG A 98 4.50 -15.40 9.68
C ARG A 98 4.98 -15.45 8.23
N THR A 99 6.28 -15.37 7.98
CA THR A 99 6.82 -15.42 6.62
C THR A 99 7.31 -16.83 6.30
N ALA A 100 6.71 -17.47 5.30
CA ALA A 100 7.12 -18.77 4.75
C ALA A 100 8.45 -18.72 3.98
N LEU A 101 9.40 -17.90 4.45
CA LEU A 101 10.76 -17.81 3.90
C LEU A 101 11.70 -18.87 4.49
N SER A 102 11.22 -19.67 5.46
CA SER A 102 11.94 -20.83 6.00
C SER A 102 12.16 -21.96 4.98
N GLY A 103 11.55 -21.90 3.79
CA GLY A 103 11.75 -22.87 2.71
C GLY A 103 12.53 -22.36 1.49
N CYS A 104 12.81 -21.06 1.39
CA CYS A 104 13.51 -20.51 0.22
C CYS A 104 15.00 -20.39 0.54
N ARG A 105 15.71 -21.51 0.40
CA ARG A 105 17.18 -21.54 0.34
C ARG A 105 17.59 -20.60 -0.80
N ILE A 106 18.07 -19.41 -0.45
CA ILE A 106 18.79 -18.55 -1.40
C ILE A 106 19.99 -19.38 -1.83
N GLN A 107 19.91 -19.96 -3.03
CA GLN A 107 21.07 -20.53 -3.69
C GLN A 107 21.95 -19.34 -4.04
N ALA A 108 22.97 -19.13 -3.22
CA ALA A 108 24.05 -18.20 -3.50
C ALA A 108 24.90 -18.81 -4.62
N ASP A 109 24.41 -18.72 -5.86
CA ASP A 109 25.21 -18.97 -7.05
C ASP A 109 25.59 -17.61 -7.64
N THR A 110 26.74 -17.11 -7.19
CA THR A 110 27.63 -16.26 -8.01
C THR A 110 29.02 -16.29 -7.38
N GLY A 111 29.77 -17.33 -7.75
CA GLY A 111 31.20 -17.18 -7.98
C GLY A 111 31.38 -16.67 -9.41
N PHE A 112 32.23 -15.64 -9.54
CA PHE A 112 32.53 -14.81 -10.72
C PHE A 112 31.48 -13.77 -11.13
#